data_AF-A0A2V8UJX0-F1
#
_entry.id   AF-A0A2V8UJX0-F1
#
_cell.length_a   1.000
_cell.length_b   1.000
_cell.length_c   1.000
_cell.angle_alpha   90.00
_cell.angle_beta   90.00
_cell.angle_gamma   90.00
#
_symmetry.space_group_name_H-M   'P 1'
#
loop_
_entity.id
_entity.type
_entity.pdbx_description
1 polymer ?
#
loop_
_entity_poly.entity_id
_entity_poly.type
_entity_poly.pdbx_seq_one_letter_code
_entity_poly.pdbx_strand_id
1 'polypeptide(L)'
;MGNSALVWQRNEPLRAVREVRAVAITEPVSGVWVSDFGQNVVGWCQLKIKGCPGQPITMRYAEMLNDNGTVYTANLRGAMATDRYFARSAGEEVYEPRLTYHGFRYVEVCGLAARPSENALVARLIHSAAPETGLFETSSPYVNQLMNNIFWTQRANLFSVPTDCPQRDERLGWMGDIQAFAQTAIFNMDMAAFLTKWLQDVRDDQLPDGRFPDFAPNPNSVLKREQFFGAPAWGDAGTVVPWRMYQNYADRRLLAEHFDAARQWVDFIESKKPNLLWESARGNDYAGQRL
;
A
#
# COMPACT_ATOMS: atom_id res chain seq x y z
N MET A 1 -1.21 25.95 16.27
CA MET A 1 -1.77 24.59 16.32
C MET A 1 -3.11 24.67 15.62
N GLY A 2 -3.25 24.07 14.44
CA GLY A 2 -4.52 24.08 13.70
C GLY A 2 -5.59 23.33 14.49
N ASN A 3 -6.86 23.71 14.30
CA ASN A 3 -8.01 22.98 14.86
C ASN A 3 -8.04 21.57 14.27
N SER A 4 -7.48 20.58 14.97
CA SER A 4 -7.69 19.18 14.63
C SER A 4 -9.16 18.84 14.88
N ALA A 5 -9.87 18.42 13.83
CA ALA A 5 -11.27 18.03 13.91
C ALA A 5 -11.40 16.51 14.07
N LEU A 6 -12.20 16.07 15.03
CA LEU A 6 -12.66 14.68 15.06
C LEU A 6 -13.78 14.53 14.04
N VAL A 7 -13.57 13.69 13.04
CA VAL A 7 -14.54 13.41 11.97
C VAL A 7 -14.83 11.93 11.89
N TRP A 8 -16.01 11.58 11.36
CA TRP A 8 -16.36 10.19 11.06
C TRP A 8 -15.51 9.66 9.89
N GLN A 9 -15.26 8.35 9.87
CA GLN A 9 -14.46 7.72 8.82
C GLN A 9 -15.23 7.69 7.49
N ARG A 10 -14.68 8.35 6.46
CA ARG A 10 -15.35 8.55 5.16
C ARG A 10 -15.12 7.44 4.13
N ASN A 11 -14.23 6.50 4.40
CA ASN A 11 -13.91 5.36 3.52
C ASN A 11 -14.22 4.01 4.19
N GLU A 12 -14.21 2.95 3.40
CA GLU A 12 -14.34 1.58 3.88
C GLU A 12 -13.21 1.24 4.87
N PRO A 13 -13.53 0.57 5.98
CA PRO A 13 -12.52 0.21 6.96
C PRO A 13 -11.58 -0.87 6.40
N LEU A 14 -10.38 -0.92 6.95
CA LEU A 14 -9.49 -2.05 6.77
C LEU A 14 -10.15 -3.31 7.37
N ARG A 15 -10.22 -4.38 6.59
CA ARG A 15 -10.72 -5.69 7.06
C ARG A 15 -9.82 -6.80 6.56
N ALA A 16 -9.68 -7.86 7.36
CA ALA A 16 -9.18 -9.13 6.86
C ALA A 16 -10.25 -9.73 5.93
N VAL A 17 -10.07 -9.57 4.62
CA VAL A 17 -11.10 -9.90 3.62
C VAL A 17 -11.02 -11.34 3.13
N ARG A 18 -9.84 -11.99 3.26
CA ARG A 18 -9.59 -13.31 2.69
C ARG A 18 -8.50 -14.05 3.46
N GLU A 19 -8.63 -15.37 3.51
CA GLU A 19 -7.58 -16.27 3.97
C GLU A 19 -6.84 -16.88 2.76
N VAL A 20 -5.51 -16.96 2.83
CA VAL A 20 -4.68 -17.63 1.82
C VAL A 20 -3.83 -18.68 2.53
N ARG A 21 -3.88 -19.92 2.04
CA ARG A 21 -3.11 -21.05 2.57
C ARG A 21 -1.80 -21.21 1.82
N ALA A 22 -0.77 -21.69 2.49
CA ALA A 22 0.48 -22.05 1.84
C ALA A 22 0.25 -23.19 0.83
N VAL A 23 0.86 -23.07 -0.34
CA VAL A 23 0.85 -24.10 -1.39
C VAL A 23 2.08 -25.01 -1.29
N ALA A 24 3.13 -24.58 -0.57
CA ALA A 24 4.32 -25.37 -0.31
C ALA A 24 5.00 -24.95 1.00
N ILE A 25 5.70 -25.91 1.64
CA ILE A 25 6.58 -25.67 2.79
C ILE A 25 7.92 -26.38 2.53
N THR A 26 9.01 -25.63 2.55
CA THR A 26 10.39 -26.11 2.37
C THR A 26 11.24 -25.90 3.63
N GLU A 27 12.40 -26.54 3.67
CA GLU A 27 13.41 -26.38 4.73
C GLU A 27 14.78 -26.06 4.10
N PRO A 28 15.00 -24.81 3.64
CA PRO A 28 16.26 -24.44 2.99
C PRO A 28 17.47 -24.53 3.93
N VAL A 29 17.25 -24.38 5.24
CA VAL A 29 18.24 -24.55 6.30
C VAL A 29 17.59 -25.37 7.42
N SER A 30 18.34 -26.28 8.04
CA SER A 30 17.82 -27.11 9.14
C SER A 30 17.17 -26.26 10.25
N GLY A 31 15.91 -26.54 10.57
CA GLY A 31 15.11 -25.82 11.56
C GLY A 31 14.53 -24.48 11.08
N VAL A 32 14.71 -24.12 9.81
CA VAL A 32 14.19 -22.91 9.16
C VAL A 32 13.20 -23.32 8.08
N TRP A 33 11.92 -23.06 8.31
CA TRP A 33 10.84 -23.47 7.42
C TRP A 33 10.36 -22.30 6.58
N VAL A 34 10.24 -22.45 5.27
CA VAL A 34 9.73 -21.40 4.38
C VAL A 34 8.41 -21.85 3.77
N SER A 35 7.34 -21.09 4.03
CA SER A 35 6.02 -21.30 3.43
C SER A 35 5.86 -20.40 2.20
N ASP A 36 5.47 -20.97 1.06
CA ASP A 36 5.07 -20.23 -0.16
C ASP A 36 3.54 -20.18 -0.23
N PHE A 37 2.96 -18.98 -0.29
CA PHE A 37 1.52 -18.78 -0.44
C PHE A 37 1.01 -18.79 -1.89
N GLY A 38 1.91 -18.91 -2.86
CA GLY A 38 1.60 -18.91 -4.29
C GLY A 38 1.17 -17.55 -4.86
N GLN A 39 0.90 -16.58 -3.99
CA GLN A 39 0.47 -15.22 -4.31
C GLN A 39 1.19 -14.24 -3.38
N ASN A 40 1.65 -13.11 -3.94
CA ASN A 40 2.11 -11.98 -3.13
C ASN A 40 0.88 -11.26 -2.58
N VAL A 41 0.77 -11.19 -1.26
CA VAL A 41 -0.38 -10.66 -0.51
C VAL A 41 0.08 -9.59 0.47
N VAL A 42 -0.88 -8.80 0.97
CA VAL A 42 -0.65 -7.84 2.06
C VAL A 42 -1.40 -8.27 3.32
N GLY A 43 -0.71 -8.29 4.46
CA GLY A 43 -1.33 -8.59 5.75
C GLY A 43 -0.40 -9.25 6.74
N TRP A 44 -0.88 -10.29 7.41
CA TRP A 44 -0.09 -11.05 8.38
C TRP A 44 -0.39 -12.54 8.30
N CYS A 45 0.41 -13.36 8.98
CA CYS A 45 0.08 -14.76 9.18
C CYS A 45 -0.61 -14.98 10.53
N GLN A 46 -1.71 -15.73 10.51
CA GLN A 46 -2.15 -16.50 11.67
C GLN A 46 -1.22 -17.71 11.81
N LEU A 47 -0.65 -17.85 12.99
CA LEU A 47 0.25 -18.92 13.35
C LEU A 47 -0.42 -19.82 14.38
N LYS A 48 -0.64 -21.08 14.01
CA LYS A 48 -1.11 -22.15 14.88
C LYS A 48 0.06 -23.04 15.28
N ILE A 49 0.39 -23.06 16.57
CA ILE A 49 1.60 -23.74 17.08
C ILE A 49 1.32 -24.57 18.32
N LYS A 50 2.19 -25.54 18.54
CA LYS A 50 2.40 -26.22 19.82
C LYS A 50 3.87 -26.09 20.17
N GLY A 51 4.19 -25.40 21.26
CA GLY A 51 5.55 -25.10 21.68
C GLY A 51 5.73 -25.27 23.18
N CYS A 52 6.95 -25.07 23.68
CA CYS A 52 7.23 -24.99 25.12
C CYS A 52 7.00 -23.55 25.63
N PRO A 53 6.56 -23.35 26.87
CA PRO A 53 6.46 -22.01 27.45
C PRO A 53 7.77 -21.23 27.32
N GLY A 54 7.70 -19.99 26.83
CA GLY A 54 8.84 -19.11 26.59
C GLY A 54 9.62 -19.39 25.30
N GLN A 55 9.27 -20.44 24.53
CA GLN A 55 9.91 -20.74 23.25
C GLN A 55 9.69 -19.58 22.27
N PRO A 56 10.76 -18.97 21.73
CA PRO A 56 10.62 -17.94 20.72
C PRO A 56 10.33 -18.56 19.36
N ILE A 57 9.23 -18.14 18.74
CA ILE A 57 8.94 -18.39 17.33
C ILE A 57 9.06 -17.07 16.58
N THR A 58 9.84 -17.07 15.52
CA THR A 58 10.10 -15.88 14.69
C THR A 58 9.53 -16.11 13.30
N MET A 59 8.73 -15.18 12.80
CA MET A 59 8.23 -15.16 11.42
C MET A 59 8.83 -13.98 10.67
N ARG A 60 9.53 -14.23 9.56
CA ARG A 60 10.06 -13.20 8.66
C ARG A 60 9.33 -13.26 7.33
N TYR A 61 8.92 -12.11 6.85
CA TYR A 61 8.07 -11.97 5.67
C TYR A 61 8.89 -11.45 4.48
N ALA A 62 8.66 -12.01 3.29
CA ALA A 62 9.35 -11.60 2.07
C ALA A 62 8.51 -11.81 0.80
N GLU A 63 8.78 -10.98 -0.20
CA GLU A 63 8.16 -11.10 -1.54
C GLU A 63 8.89 -12.11 -2.43
N MET A 64 10.17 -12.37 -2.16
CA MET A 64 11.07 -13.16 -3.00
C MET A 64 11.93 -14.10 -2.16
N LEU A 65 12.52 -15.10 -2.82
CA LEU A 65 13.52 -16.00 -2.26
C LEU A 65 14.90 -15.69 -2.83
N ASN A 66 15.94 -16.01 -2.08
CA ASN A 66 17.30 -16.16 -2.58
C ASN A 66 17.42 -17.48 -3.36
N ASP A 67 18.50 -17.64 -4.13
CA ASP A 67 18.78 -18.85 -4.90
C ASP A 67 18.87 -20.12 -4.03
N ASN A 68 19.24 -19.99 -2.75
CA ASN A 68 19.30 -21.10 -1.79
C ASN A 68 17.95 -21.41 -1.12
N GLY A 69 16.87 -20.73 -1.51
CA GLY A 69 15.52 -20.94 -0.99
C GLY A 69 15.19 -20.24 0.32
N THR A 70 16.13 -19.49 0.93
CA THR A 70 15.82 -18.63 2.09
C THR A 70 15.13 -17.35 1.63
N VAL A 71 14.46 -16.63 2.56
CA VAL A 71 13.77 -15.39 2.22
C VAL A 71 14.73 -14.24 1.87
N TYR A 72 14.43 -13.51 0.80
CA TYR A 72 15.16 -12.31 0.40
C TYR A 72 14.50 -11.06 1.01
N THR A 73 15.23 -10.32 1.85
CA THR A 73 14.68 -9.15 2.56
C THR A 73 15.43 -7.85 2.29
N ALA A 74 16.41 -7.84 1.38
CA ALA A 74 17.21 -6.63 1.16
C ALA A 74 16.39 -5.49 0.51
N ASN A 75 15.38 -5.80 -0.30
CA ASN A 75 14.45 -4.81 -0.86
C ASN A 75 13.51 -4.17 0.17
N LEU A 76 13.41 -4.73 1.38
CA LEU A 76 12.59 -4.17 2.47
C LEU A 76 13.27 -2.95 3.12
N ARG A 77 14.56 -2.70 2.81
CA ARG A 77 15.37 -1.61 3.34
C ARG A 77 15.36 -1.60 4.87
N GLY A 78 14.89 -0.52 5.51
CA GLY A 78 14.80 -0.40 6.97
C GLY A 78 13.63 -1.14 7.61
N ALA A 79 12.70 -1.70 6.83
CA ALA A 79 11.58 -2.47 7.38
C ALA A 79 12.03 -3.88 7.76
N MET A 80 11.98 -4.20 9.05
CA MET A 80 12.34 -5.54 9.54
C MET A 80 11.39 -6.65 9.07
N ALA A 81 10.10 -6.33 8.89
CA ALA A 81 9.03 -7.26 8.53
C ALA A 81 9.13 -8.62 9.26
N THR A 82 9.24 -8.55 10.59
CA THR A 82 9.47 -9.71 11.47
C THR A 82 8.51 -9.68 12.65
N ASP A 83 7.77 -10.75 12.84
CA ASP A 83 6.94 -10.96 14.02
C ASP A 83 7.62 -11.98 14.94
N ARG A 84 7.57 -11.72 16.25
CA ARG A 84 8.10 -12.66 17.26
C ARG A 84 7.03 -12.99 18.27
N TYR A 85 6.77 -14.28 18.41
CA TYR A 85 5.85 -14.84 19.39
C TYR A 85 6.62 -15.65 20.43
N PHE A 86 6.20 -15.58 21.69
CA PHE A 86 6.71 -16.42 22.76
C PHE A 86 5.56 -17.31 23.22
N ALA A 87 5.66 -18.62 22.99
CA ALA A 87 4.62 -19.57 23.36
C ALA A 87 4.33 -19.47 24.88
N ARG A 88 3.06 -19.48 25.27
CA ARG A 88 2.67 -19.25 26.68
C ARG A 88 2.51 -20.54 27.46
N SER A 89 2.20 -21.63 26.77
CA SER A 89 1.89 -22.93 27.34
C SER A 89 2.46 -24.07 26.49
N ALA A 90 2.38 -25.29 27.00
CA ALA A 90 2.67 -26.52 26.24
C ALA A 90 1.50 -26.97 25.33
N GLY A 91 0.40 -26.22 25.34
CA GLY A 91 -0.80 -26.48 24.58
C GLY A 91 -0.73 -25.98 23.14
N GLU A 92 -1.83 -26.16 22.42
CA GLU A 92 -2.01 -25.55 21.10
C GLU A 92 -2.43 -24.08 21.25
N GLU A 93 -1.77 -23.19 20.53
CA GLU A 93 -1.98 -21.75 20.59
C GLU A 93 -2.16 -21.17 19.19
N VAL A 94 -2.94 -20.10 19.10
CA VAL A 94 -3.13 -19.31 17.87
C VAL A 94 -2.64 -17.89 18.13
N TYR A 95 -1.71 -17.44 17.30
CA TYR A 95 -1.16 -16.10 17.31
C TYR A 95 -1.51 -15.35 16.02
N GLU A 96 -1.96 -14.11 16.16
CA GLU A 96 -2.09 -13.13 15.08
C GLU A 96 -1.60 -11.76 15.59
N PRO A 97 -0.73 -11.05 14.85
CA PRO A 97 -0.45 -9.65 15.15
C PRO A 97 -1.69 -8.77 14.88
N ARG A 98 -1.77 -7.63 15.57
CA ARG A 98 -2.92 -6.70 15.45
C ARG A 98 -2.54 -5.28 15.01
N LEU A 99 -1.26 -4.94 15.09
CA LEU A 99 -0.75 -3.57 14.92
C LEU A 99 0.39 -3.48 13.90
N THR A 100 0.46 -4.44 12.98
CA THR A 100 1.41 -4.44 11.86
C THR A 100 0.81 -5.16 10.66
N TYR A 101 1.42 -4.96 9.50
CA TYR A 101 1.15 -5.71 8.28
C TYR A 101 2.42 -5.73 7.41
N HIS A 102 2.48 -6.70 6.50
CA HIS A 102 3.62 -6.98 5.63
C HIS A 102 3.13 -7.26 4.21
N GLY A 103 3.91 -6.89 3.19
CA GLY A 103 3.74 -7.40 1.83
C GLY A 103 4.63 -8.64 1.64
N PHE A 104 4.05 -9.77 1.28
CA PHE A 104 4.77 -11.04 1.20
C PHE A 104 4.09 -12.10 0.34
N ARG A 105 4.92 -12.97 -0.23
CA ARG A 105 4.51 -14.29 -0.75
C ARG A 105 5.08 -15.42 0.09
N TYR A 106 6.21 -15.18 0.74
CA TYR A 106 6.97 -16.17 1.48
C TYR A 106 7.06 -15.79 2.94
N VAL A 107 6.96 -16.78 3.82
CA VAL A 107 7.18 -16.59 5.26
C VAL A 107 8.17 -17.63 5.76
N GLU A 108 9.29 -17.15 6.27
CA GLU A 108 10.28 -17.94 7.01
C GLU A 108 9.84 -18.06 8.47
N VAL A 109 9.84 -19.27 9.01
CA VAL A 109 9.48 -19.57 10.39
C VAL A 109 10.61 -20.32 11.07
N CYS A 110 11.14 -19.73 12.14
CA CYS A 110 12.23 -20.27 12.94
C CYS A 110 11.76 -20.56 14.37
N GLY A 111 12.43 -21.52 15.01
CA GLY A 111 12.16 -21.86 16.41
C GLY A 111 10.99 -22.81 16.59
N LEU A 112 10.67 -23.65 15.60
CA LEU A 112 9.74 -24.77 15.73
C LEU A 112 10.51 -26.06 16.06
N ALA A 113 9.92 -26.93 16.89
CA ALA A 113 10.55 -28.21 17.27
C ALA A 113 10.46 -29.28 16.18
N ALA A 114 9.56 -29.11 15.22
CA ALA A 114 9.30 -30.02 14.11
C ALA A 114 8.75 -29.25 12.91
N ARG A 115 8.62 -29.93 11.77
CA ARG A 115 7.98 -29.39 10.56
C ARG A 115 6.58 -28.84 10.88
N PRO A 116 6.27 -27.58 10.53
CA PRO A 116 4.91 -27.07 10.66
C PRO A 116 3.96 -27.85 9.76
N SER A 117 2.74 -28.11 10.25
CA SER A 117 1.68 -28.66 9.41
C SER A 117 1.30 -27.67 8.30
N GLU A 118 0.70 -28.15 7.21
CA GLU A 118 0.23 -27.29 6.10
C GLU A 118 -0.76 -26.20 6.54
N ASN A 119 -1.48 -26.42 7.65
CA ASN A 119 -2.43 -25.47 8.22
C ASN A 119 -1.86 -24.65 9.38
N ALA A 120 -0.55 -24.77 9.65
CA ALA A 120 0.08 -24.04 10.75
C ALA A 120 0.14 -22.53 10.47
N LEU A 121 0.28 -22.14 9.20
CA LEU A 121 0.29 -20.74 8.78
C LEU A 121 -0.84 -20.48 7.79
N VAL A 122 -1.62 -19.43 8.07
CA VAL A 122 -2.65 -18.92 7.16
C VAL A 122 -2.44 -17.42 7.02
N ALA A 123 -2.22 -16.95 5.79
CA ALA A 123 -2.13 -15.52 5.52
C ALA A 123 -3.52 -14.90 5.59
N ARG A 124 -3.63 -13.79 6.33
CA ARG A 124 -4.80 -12.94 6.49
C ARG A 124 -4.63 -11.74 5.58
N LEU A 125 -5.26 -11.75 4.41
CA LEU A 125 -5.24 -10.63 3.47
C LEU A 125 -6.06 -9.48 4.04
N ILE A 126 -5.46 -8.29 4.16
CA ILE A 126 -6.13 -7.09 4.68
C ILE A 126 -6.00 -5.91 3.72
N HIS A 127 -7.12 -5.25 3.43
CA HIS A 127 -7.13 -3.96 2.77
C HIS A 127 -8.42 -3.22 3.10
N SER A 128 -8.57 -2.00 2.60
CA SER A 128 -9.80 -1.23 2.73
C SER A 128 -10.89 -1.97 1.97
N ALA A 129 -12.00 -2.29 2.64
CA ALA A 129 -12.99 -3.24 2.15
C ALA A 129 -13.93 -2.67 1.07
N ALA A 130 -13.36 -1.96 0.10
CA ALA A 130 -14.04 -1.47 -1.09
C ALA A 130 -14.62 -2.66 -1.89
N PRO A 131 -15.88 -2.58 -2.35
CA PRO A 131 -16.46 -3.60 -3.22
C PRO A 131 -15.70 -3.79 -4.53
N GLU A 132 -15.66 -5.02 -5.03
CA GLU A 132 -15.15 -5.33 -6.37
C GLU A 132 -16.26 -5.09 -7.39
N THR A 133 -15.97 -4.30 -8.43
CA THR A 133 -16.98 -3.84 -9.41
C THR A 133 -16.63 -4.20 -10.85
N GLY A 134 -15.35 -4.34 -11.15
CA GLY A 134 -14.86 -4.67 -12.49
C GLY A 134 -14.68 -6.18 -12.69
N LEU A 135 -15.12 -6.67 -13.84
CA LEU A 135 -14.78 -8.00 -14.34
C LEU A 135 -14.12 -7.86 -15.70
N PHE A 136 -13.06 -8.63 -15.92
CA PHE A 136 -12.35 -8.67 -17.19
C PHE A 136 -11.91 -10.10 -17.50
N GLU A 137 -12.20 -10.57 -18.71
CA GLU A 137 -11.77 -11.87 -19.20
C GLU A 137 -11.54 -11.82 -20.71
N THR A 138 -10.51 -12.52 -21.18
CA THR A 138 -10.19 -12.68 -22.59
C THR A 138 -9.88 -14.14 -22.90
N SER A 139 -9.72 -14.47 -24.18
CA SER A 139 -9.23 -15.78 -24.62
C SER A 139 -7.74 -16.00 -24.34
N SER A 140 -6.98 -14.96 -23.96
CA SER A 140 -5.55 -15.08 -23.69
C SER A 140 -5.28 -15.31 -22.21
N PRO A 141 -4.74 -16.48 -21.80
CA PRO A 141 -4.43 -16.73 -20.40
C PRO A 141 -3.38 -15.76 -19.84
N TYR A 142 -2.48 -15.23 -20.67
CA TYR A 142 -1.47 -14.26 -20.25
C TYR A 142 -2.07 -12.90 -19.90
N VAL A 143 -3.05 -12.43 -20.68
CA VAL A 143 -3.71 -11.15 -20.41
C VAL A 143 -4.60 -11.28 -19.17
N ASN A 144 -5.27 -12.42 -19.00
CA ASN A 144 -6.06 -12.70 -17.79
C ASN A 144 -5.15 -12.74 -16.56
N GLN A 145 -3.96 -13.35 -16.65
CA GLN A 145 -2.99 -13.35 -15.57
C GLN A 145 -2.46 -11.93 -15.26
N LEU A 146 -2.20 -11.11 -16.28
CA LEU A 146 -1.82 -9.71 -16.08
C LEU A 146 -2.89 -8.93 -15.32
N MET A 147 -4.16 -9.07 -15.72
CA MET A 147 -5.27 -8.39 -15.03
C MET A 147 -5.47 -8.89 -13.60
N ASN A 148 -5.31 -10.20 -13.37
CA ASN A 148 -5.31 -10.75 -12.02
C ASN A 148 -4.16 -10.17 -11.18
N ASN A 149 -2.95 -10.05 -11.73
CA ASN A 149 -1.82 -9.43 -11.05
C ASN A 149 -2.11 -7.97 -10.69
N ILE A 150 -2.65 -7.19 -11.64
CA ILE A 150 -3.05 -5.79 -11.41
C ILE A 150 -4.03 -5.69 -10.25
N PHE A 151 -5.01 -6.58 -10.19
CA PHE A 151 -6.03 -6.58 -9.14
C PHE A 151 -5.46 -6.93 -7.77
N TRP A 152 -4.56 -7.91 -7.70
CA TRP A 152 -3.81 -8.22 -6.46
C TRP A 152 -2.93 -7.06 -6.02
N THR A 153 -2.25 -6.38 -6.95
CA THR A 153 -1.44 -5.19 -6.66
C THR A 153 -2.29 -4.04 -6.13
N GLN A 154 -3.48 -3.82 -6.70
CA GLN A 154 -4.42 -2.82 -6.19
C GLN A 154 -4.85 -3.14 -4.75
N ARG A 155 -5.29 -4.37 -4.48
CA ARG A 155 -5.64 -4.80 -3.11
C ARG A 155 -4.46 -4.61 -2.16
N ALA A 156 -3.25 -4.92 -2.60
CA ALA A 156 -2.04 -4.79 -1.79
C ALA A 156 -1.77 -3.35 -1.34
N ASN A 157 -2.14 -2.38 -2.17
CA ASN A 157 -1.86 -0.97 -1.95
C ASN A 157 -3.07 -0.13 -1.48
N LEU A 158 -4.19 -0.80 -1.16
CA LEU A 158 -5.41 -0.12 -0.71
C LEU A 158 -5.50 -0.09 0.82
N PHE A 159 -4.53 0.50 1.50
CA PHE A 159 -4.40 0.43 2.96
C PHE A 159 -4.72 1.77 3.64
N SER A 160 -5.99 2.17 3.70
CA SER A 160 -6.50 3.49 4.17
C SER A 160 -6.08 4.70 3.31
N VAL A 161 -4.97 4.60 2.59
CA VAL A 161 -4.43 5.53 1.59
C VAL A 161 -3.88 4.69 0.41
N PRO A 162 -3.82 5.22 -0.83
CA PRO A 162 -3.34 4.49 -2.00
C PRO A 162 -1.82 4.44 -1.99
N THR A 163 -1.23 3.42 -1.36
CA THR A 163 0.21 3.34 -1.15
C THR A 163 0.98 3.03 -2.42
N ASP A 164 2.24 3.46 -2.51
CA ASP A 164 3.17 3.03 -3.57
C ASP A 164 3.50 1.53 -3.47
N CYS A 165 3.74 1.08 -2.23
CA CYS A 165 4.13 -0.30 -1.97
C CYS A 165 3.74 -0.74 -0.54
N PRO A 166 3.48 -2.05 -0.30
CA PRO A 166 3.01 -2.53 1.00
C PRO A 166 4.10 -3.08 1.94
N GLN A 167 5.32 -3.27 1.46
CA GLN A 167 6.32 -4.14 2.09
C GLN A 167 7.46 -3.37 2.79
N ARG A 168 8.07 -2.39 2.12
CA ARG A 168 9.28 -1.70 2.63
C ARG A 168 8.92 -0.55 3.57
N ASP A 169 9.94 0.13 4.08
CA ASP A 169 9.88 1.31 4.96
C ASP A 169 9.39 2.58 4.26
N GLU A 170 8.26 2.50 3.57
CA GLU A 170 7.67 3.60 2.81
C GLU A 170 6.15 3.63 2.98
N ARG A 171 5.40 2.91 2.14
CA ARG A 171 3.94 2.74 2.27
C ARG A 171 3.21 4.09 2.32
N LEU A 172 3.66 5.03 1.48
CA LEU A 172 3.14 6.40 1.46
C LEU A 172 2.14 6.55 0.32
N GLY A 173 1.17 7.45 0.49
CA GLY A 173 0.16 7.75 -0.53
C GLY A 173 0.71 8.62 -1.65
N TRP A 174 1.65 8.08 -2.43
CA TRP A 174 2.31 8.79 -3.53
C TRP A 174 1.31 9.23 -4.60
N MET A 175 1.31 10.52 -4.87
CA MET A 175 0.27 11.16 -5.67
C MET A 175 0.37 10.79 -7.17
N GLY A 176 1.59 10.73 -7.72
CA GLY A 176 1.82 10.37 -9.13
C GLY A 176 1.38 8.94 -9.44
N ASP A 177 1.63 8.00 -8.52
CA ASP A 177 1.29 6.59 -8.63
C ASP A 177 -0.22 6.40 -8.77
N ILE A 178 -1.00 6.97 -7.83
CA ILE A 178 -2.46 6.89 -7.90
C ILE A 178 -3.02 7.73 -9.05
N GLN A 179 -2.39 8.84 -9.45
CA GLN A 179 -2.81 9.55 -10.65
C GLN A 179 -2.77 8.66 -11.89
N ALA A 180 -1.66 7.95 -12.09
CA ALA A 180 -1.50 7.04 -13.22
C ALA A 180 -2.48 5.85 -13.14
N PHE A 181 -2.79 5.40 -11.92
CA PHE A 181 -3.56 4.18 -11.69
C PHE A 181 -5.07 4.40 -11.42
N ALA A 182 -5.52 5.61 -11.13
CA ALA A 182 -6.88 5.89 -10.64
C ALA A 182 -7.98 5.35 -11.56
N GLN A 183 -7.83 5.48 -12.88
CA GLN A 183 -8.82 4.96 -13.82
C GLN A 183 -8.94 3.43 -13.76
N THR A 184 -7.81 2.73 -13.63
CA THR A 184 -7.78 1.26 -13.45
C THR A 184 -8.35 0.87 -12.09
N ALA A 185 -7.97 1.60 -11.04
CA ALA A 185 -8.47 1.33 -9.70
C ALA A 185 -10.00 1.44 -9.62
N ILE A 186 -10.56 2.49 -10.22
CA ILE A 186 -12.00 2.75 -10.31
C ILE A 186 -12.73 1.70 -11.15
N PHE A 187 -12.12 1.21 -12.22
CA PHE A 187 -12.71 0.13 -13.01
C PHE A 187 -12.83 -1.15 -12.18
N ASN A 188 -11.78 -1.50 -11.43
CA ASN A 188 -11.66 -2.75 -10.70
C ASN A 188 -12.51 -2.81 -9.41
N MET A 189 -12.55 -1.71 -8.65
CA MET A 189 -13.23 -1.64 -7.34
C MET A 189 -14.02 -0.34 -7.23
N ASP A 190 -15.05 -0.32 -6.38
CA ASP A 190 -15.72 0.93 -6.02
C ASP A 190 -14.78 1.77 -5.15
N MET A 191 -14.19 2.78 -5.78
CA MET A 191 -13.22 3.68 -5.17
C MET A 191 -13.86 4.97 -4.67
N ALA A 192 -15.19 5.10 -4.72
CA ALA A 192 -15.88 6.36 -4.45
C ALA A 192 -15.54 6.93 -3.06
N ALA A 193 -15.79 6.14 -2.01
CA ALA A 193 -15.56 6.55 -0.64
C ALA A 193 -14.05 6.66 -0.32
N PHE A 194 -13.26 5.70 -0.81
CA PHE A 194 -11.81 5.68 -0.63
C PHE A 194 -11.10 6.93 -1.17
N LEU A 195 -11.33 7.28 -2.44
CA LEU A 195 -10.70 8.44 -3.06
C LEU A 195 -11.29 9.75 -2.55
N THR A 196 -12.58 9.81 -2.20
CA THR A 196 -13.17 10.98 -1.51
C THR A 196 -12.42 11.28 -0.20
N LYS A 197 -12.16 10.25 0.62
CA LYS A 197 -11.38 10.41 1.85
C LYS A 197 -9.96 10.87 1.54
N TRP A 198 -9.27 10.18 0.63
CA TRP A 198 -7.86 10.49 0.37
C TRP A 198 -7.65 11.87 -0.26
N LEU A 199 -8.57 12.33 -1.12
CA LEU A 199 -8.52 13.68 -1.67
C LEU A 199 -8.66 14.78 -0.61
N GLN A 200 -9.34 14.52 0.50
CA GLN A 200 -9.30 15.41 1.67
C GLN A 200 -7.89 15.48 2.23
N ASP A 201 -7.21 14.34 2.43
CA ASP A 201 -5.82 14.30 2.92
C ASP A 201 -4.90 15.14 2.01
N VAL A 202 -5.04 14.99 0.68
CA VAL A 202 -4.30 15.77 -0.32
C VAL A 202 -4.50 17.29 -0.15
N ARG A 203 -5.75 17.71 0.07
CA ARG A 203 -6.07 19.14 0.25
C ARG A 203 -5.58 19.65 1.60
N ASP A 204 -5.66 18.84 2.66
CA ASP A 204 -5.20 19.21 3.99
C ASP A 204 -3.68 19.45 4.04
N ASP A 205 -2.93 18.77 3.16
CA ASP A 205 -1.49 18.94 3.02
C ASP A 205 -1.06 19.97 1.97
N GLN A 206 -1.98 20.57 1.22
CA GLN A 206 -1.63 21.59 0.23
C GLN A 206 -1.03 22.82 0.91
N LEU A 207 0.10 23.31 0.38
CA LEU A 207 0.75 24.51 0.90
C LEU A 207 -0.04 25.78 0.56
N PRO A 208 0.08 26.85 1.38
CA PRO A 208 -0.58 28.14 1.11
C PRO A 208 -0.19 28.80 -0.22
N ASP A 209 0.93 28.40 -0.82
CA ASP A 209 1.39 28.87 -2.12
C ASP A 209 0.85 28.05 -3.30
N GLY A 210 -0.06 27.09 -3.03
CA GLY A 210 -0.74 26.27 -4.03
C GLY A 210 -0.06 24.95 -4.35
N ARG A 211 1.16 24.69 -3.86
CA ARG A 211 1.85 23.41 -4.12
C ARG A 211 1.17 22.25 -3.41
N PHE A 212 0.85 21.21 -4.18
CA PHE A 212 0.51 19.90 -3.62
C PHE A 212 1.76 19.13 -3.19
N PRO A 213 1.64 18.21 -2.20
CA PRO A 213 2.75 17.34 -1.80
C PRO A 213 3.04 16.27 -2.86
N ASP A 214 4.17 15.57 -2.73
CA ASP A 214 4.48 14.41 -3.57
C ASP A 214 3.73 13.14 -3.09
N PHE A 215 3.40 13.08 -1.80
CA PHE A 215 2.57 12.03 -1.18
C PHE A 215 1.63 12.62 -0.12
N ALA A 216 0.45 12.04 0.03
CA ALA A 216 -0.54 12.44 1.02
C ALA A 216 -1.10 11.22 1.78
N PRO A 217 -1.24 11.25 3.12
CA PRO A 217 -0.81 12.32 4.01
C PRO A 217 0.71 12.54 4.02
N ASN A 218 1.15 13.80 4.07
CA ASN A 218 2.55 14.19 4.10
C ASN A 218 3.02 14.27 5.56
N PRO A 219 3.93 13.40 6.02
CA PRO A 219 4.54 13.49 7.35
C PRO A 219 5.50 14.69 7.51
N ASN A 220 5.26 15.82 6.85
CA ASN A 220 6.14 16.99 6.84
C ASN A 220 6.40 17.56 8.26
N SER A 221 5.46 17.38 9.20
CA SER A 221 5.69 17.71 10.61
C SER A 221 6.89 16.96 11.22
N VAL A 222 7.21 15.78 10.68
CA VAL A 222 8.34 14.93 11.06
C VAL A 222 9.52 15.10 10.08
N LEU A 223 9.26 15.25 8.78
CA LEU A 223 10.30 15.26 7.75
C LEU A 223 10.87 16.65 7.42
N LYS A 224 10.13 17.74 7.68
CA LYS A 224 10.50 19.16 7.40
C LYS A 224 11.17 19.37 6.04
N ARG A 225 10.57 18.86 4.97
CA ARG A 225 11.19 18.77 3.65
C ARG A 225 10.31 19.41 2.59
N GLU A 226 10.56 20.69 2.33
CA GLU A 226 9.93 21.46 1.24
C GLU A 226 10.16 20.83 -0.15
N GLN A 227 11.17 19.99 -0.30
CA GLN A 227 11.47 19.28 -1.55
C GLN A 227 10.35 18.31 -1.98
N PHE A 228 9.52 17.83 -1.05
CA PHE A 228 8.41 16.90 -1.33
C PHE A 228 7.11 17.60 -1.72
N PHE A 229 7.23 18.73 -2.43
CA PHE A 229 6.10 19.53 -2.86
C PHE A 229 6.35 20.07 -4.27
N GLY A 230 5.29 20.14 -5.04
CA GLY A 230 5.29 20.76 -6.36
C GLY A 230 6.04 19.97 -7.42
N ALA A 231 6.17 18.65 -7.28
CA ALA A 231 6.69 17.81 -8.36
C ALA A 231 5.66 17.70 -9.51
N PRO A 232 6.06 17.98 -10.77
CA PRO A 232 5.22 17.73 -11.95
C PRO A 232 4.75 16.29 -12.01
N ALA A 233 3.56 16.01 -12.53
CA ALA A 233 2.87 14.71 -12.53
C ALA A 233 2.47 14.15 -11.16
N TRP A 234 3.17 14.46 -10.06
CA TRP A 234 2.75 14.06 -8.72
C TRP A 234 1.72 15.04 -8.17
N GLY A 235 2.04 16.34 -8.13
CA GLY A 235 1.11 17.37 -7.66
C GLY A 235 -0.17 17.47 -8.51
N ASP A 236 -0.07 17.11 -9.79
CA ASP A 236 -1.21 17.10 -10.72
C ASP A 236 -2.34 16.15 -10.28
N ALA A 237 -2.06 15.17 -9.41
CA ALA A 237 -3.07 14.25 -8.91
C ALA A 237 -4.19 14.98 -8.15
N GLY A 238 -3.87 16.09 -7.49
CA GLY A 238 -4.86 16.96 -6.82
C GLY A 238 -5.88 17.59 -7.78
N THR A 239 -5.61 17.55 -9.09
CA THR A 239 -6.53 17.99 -10.16
C THR A 239 -7.08 16.82 -10.97
N VAL A 240 -6.22 15.87 -11.34
CA VAL A 240 -6.57 14.75 -12.21
C VAL A 240 -7.47 13.74 -11.51
N VAL A 241 -7.21 13.40 -10.25
CA VAL A 241 -8.00 12.38 -9.53
C VAL A 241 -9.44 12.86 -9.28
N PRO A 242 -9.72 14.10 -8.84
CA PRO A 242 -11.10 14.62 -8.78
C PRO A 242 -11.81 14.58 -10.13
N TRP A 243 -11.11 14.87 -11.23
CA TRP A 243 -11.68 14.77 -12.58
C TRP A 243 -12.04 13.31 -12.93
N ARG A 244 -11.18 12.33 -12.63
CA ARG A 244 -11.49 10.91 -12.82
C ARG A 244 -12.70 10.48 -12.01
N MET A 245 -12.81 10.95 -10.77
CA MET A 245 -13.98 10.68 -9.93
C MET A 245 -15.27 11.22 -10.55
N TYR A 246 -15.25 12.45 -11.07
CA TYR A 246 -16.38 13.00 -11.80
C TYR A 246 -16.72 12.20 -13.06
N GLN A 247 -15.74 11.82 -13.86
CA GLN A 247 -15.97 11.07 -15.10
C GLN A 247 -16.63 9.70 -14.87
N ASN A 248 -16.25 9.01 -13.78
CA ASN A 248 -16.68 7.64 -13.54
C ASN A 248 -17.89 7.53 -12.59
N TYR A 249 -18.08 8.49 -11.67
CA TYR A 249 -19.16 8.47 -10.68
C TYR A 249 -20.15 9.65 -10.80
N ALA A 250 -19.93 10.57 -11.75
CA ALA A 250 -20.70 11.81 -11.88
C ALA A 250 -20.72 12.69 -10.61
N ASP A 251 -19.73 12.54 -9.72
CA ASP A 251 -19.69 13.27 -8.46
C ASP A 251 -19.21 14.72 -8.67
N ARG A 252 -20.17 15.63 -8.83
CA ARG A 252 -19.91 17.07 -8.97
C ARG A 252 -19.46 17.74 -7.67
N ARG A 253 -19.71 17.12 -6.50
CA ARG A 253 -19.35 17.70 -5.21
C ARG A 253 -17.84 17.72 -5.07
N LEU A 254 -17.15 16.63 -5.44
CA LEU A 254 -15.69 16.59 -5.41
C LEU A 254 -15.06 17.65 -6.31
N LEU A 255 -15.62 17.90 -7.50
CA LEU A 255 -15.14 19.02 -8.33
C LEU A 255 -15.30 20.36 -7.60
N ALA A 256 -16.46 20.63 -7.01
CA ALA A 256 -16.70 21.88 -6.31
C ALA A 256 -15.80 22.04 -5.07
N GLU A 257 -15.62 20.98 -4.29
CA GLU A 257 -14.81 20.97 -3.07
C GLU A 257 -13.29 21.11 -3.35
N HIS A 258 -12.81 20.61 -4.48
CA HIS A 258 -11.38 20.60 -4.83
C HIS A 258 -10.99 21.65 -5.88
N PHE A 259 -11.94 22.41 -6.44
CA PHE A 259 -11.67 23.37 -7.51
C PHE A 259 -10.66 24.44 -7.11
N ASP A 260 -10.84 25.07 -5.95
CA ASP A 260 -9.96 26.16 -5.52
C ASP A 260 -8.54 25.67 -5.24
N ALA A 261 -8.39 24.44 -4.76
CA ALA A 261 -7.10 23.79 -4.55
C ALA A 261 -6.41 23.50 -5.89
N ALA A 262 -7.13 22.92 -6.85
CA ALA A 262 -6.63 22.68 -8.21
C ALA A 262 -6.26 23.98 -8.93
N ARG A 263 -7.05 25.04 -8.77
CA ARG A 263 -6.77 26.37 -9.34
C ARG A 263 -5.48 26.95 -8.78
N GLN A 264 -5.29 26.92 -7.46
CA GLN A 264 -4.06 27.39 -6.82
C GLN A 264 -2.82 26.63 -7.27
N TRP A 265 -2.96 25.33 -7.55
CA TRP A 265 -1.89 24.54 -8.15
C TRP A 265 -1.49 25.05 -9.54
N VAL A 266 -2.47 25.33 -10.40
CA VAL A 266 -2.24 25.90 -11.73
C VAL A 266 -1.65 27.30 -11.65
N ASP A 267 -2.14 28.15 -10.74
CA ASP A 267 -1.61 29.50 -10.49
C ASP A 267 -0.14 29.43 -10.03
N PHE A 268 0.19 28.46 -9.15
CA PHE A 268 1.56 28.21 -8.73
C PHE A 268 2.45 27.88 -9.93
N ILE A 269 2.04 26.91 -10.76
CA ILE A 269 2.80 26.54 -11.97
C ILE A 269 2.95 27.76 -12.88
N GLU A 270 1.88 28.54 -13.07
CA GLU A 270 1.88 29.76 -13.87
C GLU A 270 2.93 30.76 -13.40
N SER A 271 3.02 30.99 -12.09
CA SER A 271 4.03 31.86 -11.51
C SER A 271 5.48 31.41 -11.74
N LYS A 272 5.70 30.14 -12.13
CA LYS A 272 7.04 29.53 -12.34
C LYS A 272 7.37 29.25 -13.80
N LYS A 273 6.50 29.63 -14.76
CA LYS A 273 6.69 29.41 -16.21
C LYS A 273 6.80 30.72 -17.02
N PRO A 274 7.84 31.56 -16.83
CA PRO A 274 7.95 32.85 -17.51
C PRO A 274 7.91 32.76 -19.05
N ASN A 275 8.29 31.60 -19.62
CA ASN A 275 8.26 31.32 -21.05
C ASN A 275 7.19 30.28 -21.44
N LEU A 276 6.14 30.12 -20.63
CA LEU A 276 5.12 29.06 -20.74
C LEU A 276 5.66 27.62 -20.58
N LEU A 277 6.95 27.48 -20.30
CA LEU A 277 7.62 26.24 -19.93
C LEU A 277 7.92 26.26 -18.43
N TRP A 278 7.49 25.22 -17.73
CA TRP A 278 7.79 25.05 -16.32
C TRP A 278 9.16 24.38 -16.19
N GLU A 279 10.21 25.19 -16.03
CA GLU A 279 11.61 24.72 -16.02
C GLU A 279 12.23 24.72 -14.62
N SER A 280 11.68 25.50 -13.69
CA SER A 280 12.21 25.71 -12.33
C SER A 280 11.16 25.41 -11.24
N ALA A 281 11.61 25.22 -9.99
CA ALA A 281 10.74 24.92 -8.84
C ALA A 281 9.85 23.67 -9.02
N ARG A 282 10.42 22.59 -9.57
CA ARG A 282 9.76 21.32 -9.91
C ARG A 282 9.89 20.23 -8.84
N GLY A 283 10.15 20.60 -7.59
CA GLY A 283 10.36 19.64 -6.50
C GLY A 283 11.40 18.57 -6.85
N ASN A 284 11.07 17.31 -6.56
CA ASN A 284 11.94 16.17 -6.83
C ASN A 284 11.92 15.64 -8.27
N ASP A 285 11.10 16.19 -9.18
CA ASP A 285 10.92 15.79 -10.59
C ASP A 285 11.33 14.33 -10.90
N TYR A 286 10.49 13.39 -10.48
CA TYR A 286 10.77 11.95 -10.60
C TYR A 286 10.73 11.41 -12.03
N ALA A 287 10.12 12.17 -12.96
CA ALA A 287 10.03 11.81 -14.38
C ALA A 287 11.14 12.46 -15.23
N GLY A 288 11.79 13.50 -14.71
CA GLY A 288 12.87 14.21 -15.38
C GLY A 288 14.22 13.53 -15.20
N GLN A 289 14.59 12.64 -16.12
CA GLN A 289 16.00 12.63 -16.53
C GLN A 289 16.29 14.04 -17.04
N ARG A 290 17.28 14.73 -16.45
CA ARG A 290 17.80 15.98 -17.00
C ARG A 290 18.11 15.74 -18.48
N LEU A 291 17.38 16.39 -19.39
CA LEU A 291 17.84 16.58 -20.77
C LEU A 291 19.13 17.40 -20.74
#